data_AF-A0A4R9KEF3-F1
#
_entry.id   AF-A0A4R9KEF3-F1
#
_cell.length_a   1.000
_cell.length_b   1.000
_cell.length_c   1.000
_cell.angle_alpha   90.00
_cell.angle_beta   90.00
_cell.angle_gamma   90.00
#
_symmetry.space_group_name_H-M   'P 1'
#
loop_
_entity.id
_entity.type
_entity.pdbx_description
1 polymer ?
#
loop_
_entity_poly.entity_id
_entity_poly.type
_entity_poly.pdbx_seq_one_letter_code
_entity_poly.pdbx_strand_id
1 'polypeptide(L)'
;MPVPVGGSFCRYIDEEGNFKFKTYYRCSEFESNLAVVYGRDYSHILIDQNGREIQRLPSGFEYIGVKNGKIKIRKGWLFGMLHLDGRVFIKPEYYSLGYEQEGRIAYCEKQYRNCGYLDSNGERKLGGDFTQADDFKYGAAKVRNKEDQATLINLEGKPILPTGYEAPCGIGEGLFPVISGPNKKIHYYSLDGKSKDLPSGIRLVSVFSEGLSFFFKDRSFGVLNEKFEIVWEKPFPDLNKLFIYEHTPVTDGDRQYSICYSPNQYRSGFAFVRQNEPPHHIVFLDPKGNQLGTFGFMDAQHFQGNFAKVEITKDQFGILNRSGRIIYKYSRRD
;
A
#
# COMPACT_ATOMS: atom_id res chain seq x y z
N MET A 1 5.04 12.93 11.90
CA MET A 1 4.33 13.05 10.59
C MET A 1 4.56 14.45 10.01
N PRO A 2 4.89 14.63 8.72
CA PRO A 2 4.88 15.95 8.09
C PRO A 2 3.45 16.49 7.93
N VAL A 3 3.25 17.76 8.23
CA VAL A 3 1.97 18.48 8.06
C VAL A 3 2.19 19.81 7.37
N PRO A 4 1.22 20.27 6.56
CA PRO A 4 1.26 21.61 5.98
C PRO A 4 1.06 22.65 7.09
N VAL A 5 1.77 23.77 6.98
CA VAL A 5 1.63 24.92 7.90
C VAL A 5 1.34 26.22 7.13
N GLY A 6 0.79 26.10 5.92
CA GLY A 6 0.40 27.21 5.05
C GLY A 6 1.37 27.45 3.90
N GLY A 7 0.81 27.75 2.72
CA GLY A 7 1.55 28.08 1.52
C GLY A 7 2.25 26.87 0.91
N SER A 8 3.58 26.94 0.78
CA SER A 8 4.41 25.81 0.34
C SER A 8 5.35 25.39 1.46
N PHE A 9 4.86 25.35 2.71
CA PHE A 9 5.69 25.05 3.88
C PHE A 9 5.11 23.90 4.70
N CYS A 10 6.01 23.17 5.33
CA CYS A 10 5.68 22.03 6.18
C CYS A 10 6.48 22.03 7.47
N ARG A 11 5.93 21.35 8.48
CA ARG A 11 6.59 21.00 9.74
C ARG A 11 6.30 19.56 10.09
N TYR A 12 7.08 18.99 10.99
CA TYR A 12 6.75 17.69 11.57
C TYR A 12 5.97 17.88 12.86
N ILE A 13 5.10 16.93 13.18
CA ILE A 13 4.44 16.81 14.49
C ILE A 13 4.73 15.45 15.14
N ASP A 14 4.70 15.40 16.47
CA ASP A 14 4.70 14.18 17.28
C ASP A 14 3.29 13.59 17.49
N GLU A 15 3.19 12.58 18.36
CA GLU A 15 1.95 11.82 18.63
C GLU A 15 0.89 12.63 19.37
N GLU A 16 1.34 13.67 20.07
CA GLU A 16 0.52 14.64 20.77
C GLU A 16 0.12 15.82 19.86
N GLY A 17 0.66 15.90 18.65
CA GLY A 17 0.41 16.98 17.69
C GLY A 17 1.31 18.21 17.88
N ASN A 18 2.33 18.14 18.73
CA ASN A 18 3.26 19.22 18.93
C ASN A 18 4.22 19.33 17.74
N PHE A 19 4.43 20.55 17.26
CA PHE A 19 5.40 20.79 16.21
C PHE A 19 6.83 20.43 16.64
N LYS A 20 7.51 19.69 15.77
CA LYS A 20 8.93 19.35 15.85
C LYS A 20 9.70 20.08 14.76
N PHE A 21 10.96 20.33 15.10
CA PHE A 21 11.97 20.92 14.23
C PHE A 21 11.56 22.31 13.68
N LYS A 22 12.44 22.87 12.84
CA LYS A 22 12.19 24.09 12.09
C LYS A 22 11.21 23.87 10.93
N THR A 23 10.75 24.96 10.32
CA THR A 23 9.91 24.93 9.12
C THR A 23 10.74 24.68 7.87
N TYR A 24 10.23 23.82 7.00
CA TYR A 24 10.83 23.46 5.71
C TYR A 24 9.91 23.85 4.56
N TYR A 25 10.47 23.96 3.35
CA TYR A 25 9.71 24.18 2.13
C TYR A 25 8.99 22.90 1.67
N ARG A 26 9.58 21.73 1.89
CA ARG A 26 8.94 20.44 1.60
C ARG A 26 9.52 19.38 2.52
N CYS A 27 8.67 18.44 2.93
CA CYS A 27 8.97 17.41 3.91
C CYS A 27 8.50 16.08 3.33
N SER A 28 9.38 15.09 3.23
CA SER A 28 8.94 13.72 3.01
C SER A 28 8.40 13.11 4.31
N GLU A 29 7.67 12.01 4.18
CA GLU A 29 7.38 11.14 5.32
C GLU A 29 8.69 10.56 5.88
N PHE A 30 8.67 10.21 7.17
CA PHE A 30 9.76 9.49 7.80
C PHE A 30 9.63 8.02 7.46
N GLU A 31 10.71 7.43 6.98
CA GLU A 31 10.82 6.02 6.63
C GLU A 31 12.10 5.49 7.26
N SER A 32 11.99 4.46 8.12
CA SER A 32 13.12 3.93 8.90
C SER A 32 13.92 5.04 9.61
N ASN A 33 13.21 5.98 10.25
CA ASN A 33 13.77 7.11 11.01
C ASN A 33 14.52 8.18 10.20
N LEU A 34 14.39 8.16 8.87
CA LEU A 34 15.01 9.13 7.96
C LEU A 34 13.96 9.85 7.11
N ALA A 35 14.20 11.12 6.80
CA ALA A 35 13.39 11.89 5.88
C ALA A 35 14.25 12.84 5.04
N VAL A 36 13.77 13.16 3.83
CA VAL A 36 14.32 14.24 3.01
C VAL A 36 13.49 15.49 3.22
N VAL A 37 14.18 16.59 3.53
CA VAL A 37 13.58 17.92 3.66
C VAL A 37 14.23 18.91 2.70
N TYR A 38 13.43 19.90 2.31
CA TYR A 38 13.86 21.01 1.47
C TYR A 38 14.00 22.23 2.38
N GLY A 39 15.24 22.69 2.57
CA GLY A 39 15.54 23.90 3.32
C GLY A 39 14.95 25.15 2.65
N ARG A 40 14.83 26.23 3.42
CA ARG A 40 14.38 27.54 2.87
C ARG A 40 15.40 28.17 1.91
N ASP A 41 16.65 27.73 2.00
CA ASP A 41 17.76 28.03 1.08
C ASP A 41 17.76 27.12 -0.16
N TYR A 42 16.68 26.37 -0.40
CA TYR A 42 16.55 25.37 -1.46
C TYR A 42 17.54 24.21 -1.37
N SER A 43 18.21 24.04 -0.22
CA SER A 43 19.05 22.86 0.02
C SER A 43 18.19 21.60 0.22
N HIS A 44 18.73 20.46 -0.20
CA HIS A 44 18.12 19.15 0.04
C HIS A 44 18.90 18.48 1.17
N ILE A 45 18.20 18.04 2.21
CA ILE A 45 18.85 17.56 3.43
C ILE A 45 18.20 16.25 3.86
N LEU A 46 19.02 15.23 4.09
CA LEU A 46 18.63 14.03 4.81
C LEU A 46 18.69 14.34 6.31
N ILE A 47 17.58 14.14 7.01
CA ILE A 47 17.47 14.35 8.46
C ILE A 47 17.11 13.05 9.18
N ASP A 48 17.52 12.95 10.44
CA ASP A 48 17.03 11.89 11.35
C ASP A 48 15.72 12.28 12.03
N GLN A 49 15.15 11.33 12.78
CA GLN A 49 13.94 11.49 13.61
C GLN A 49 14.04 12.56 14.71
N ASN A 50 15.23 13.11 14.99
CA ASN A 50 15.44 14.22 15.91
C ASN A 50 15.64 15.55 15.17
N GLY A 51 15.50 15.55 13.83
CA GLY A 51 15.69 16.71 12.98
C GLY A 51 17.15 17.11 12.79
N ARG A 52 18.10 16.25 13.17
CA ARG A 52 19.53 16.49 12.93
C ARG A 52 19.82 16.32 11.45
N GLU A 53 20.54 17.28 10.88
CA GLU A 53 21.01 17.19 9.50
C GLU A 53 22.10 16.11 9.42
N ILE A 54 21.83 15.02 8.70
CA ILE A 54 22.76 13.90 8.52
C ILE A 54 23.64 14.14 7.30
N GLN A 55 23.02 14.52 6.17
CA GLN A 55 23.71 14.68 4.90
C GLN A 55 23.03 15.74 4.04
N ARG A 56 23.82 16.62 3.42
CA ARG A 56 23.33 17.47 2.32
C ARG A 56 23.37 16.69 1.02
N LEU A 57 22.24 16.63 0.33
CA LEU A 57 22.04 15.82 -0.86
C LEU A 57 22.29 16.66 -2.13
N PRO A 58 22.76 16.03 -3.23
CA PRO A 58 23.10 16.74 -4.46
C PRO A 58 21.92 17.52 -5.06
N SER A 59 22.21 18.63 -5.74
CA SER A 59 21.20 19.37 -6.49
C SER A 59 20.87 18.67 -7.82
N GLY A 60 19.81 19.14 -8.51
CA GLY A 60 19.45 18.65 -9.85
C GLY A 60 18.56 17.40 -9.87
N PHE A 61 18.08 16.96 -8.71
CA PHE A 61 17.11 15.87 -8.55
C PHE A 61 15.89 16.33 -7.77
N GLU A 62 14.75 15.73 -8.09
CA GLU A 62 13.62 15.67 -7.16
C GLU A 62 13.77 14.43 -6.27
N TYR A 63 13.51 14.58 -4.98
CA TYR A 63 13.60 13.53 -3.98
C TYR A 63 12.21 12.97 -3.70
N ILE A 64 12.01 11.70 -4.06
CA ILE A 64 10.71 11.03 -3.92
C ILE A 64 10.52 10.54 -2.48
N GLY A 65 11.55 9.97 -1.88
CA GLY A 65 11.52 9.50 -0.50
C GLY A 65 12.71 8.61 -0.16
N VAL A 66 12.84 8.31 1.12
CA VAL A 66 13.78 7.31 1.64
C VAL A 66 13.00 6.01 1.85
N LYS A 67 13.58 4.87 1.52
CA LYS A 67 13.05 3.57 1.93
C LYS A 67 14.18 2.54 1.91
N ASN A 68 14.19 1.62 2.87
CA ASN A 68 15.18 0.54 2.95
C ASN A 68 16.64 1.04 2.82
N GLY A 69 16.96 2.18 3.44
CA GLY A 69 18.32 2.75 3.42
C GLY A 69 18.76 3.34 2.07
N LYS A 70 17.82 3.60 1.15
CA LYS A 70 18.10 4.22 -0.15
C LYS A 70 17.17 5.41 -0.40
N ILE A 71 17.63 6.34 -1.23
CA ILE A 71 16.87 7.55 -1.57
C ILE A 71 16.45 7.47 -3.02
N LYS A 72 15.14 7.37 -3.28
CA LYS A 72 14.62 7.39 -4.65
C LYS A 72 14.57 8.81 -5.17
N ILE A 73 15.09 9.01 -6.37
CA ILE A 73 15.20 10.31 -7.00
C ILE A 73 14.56 10.31 -8.39
N ARG A 74 14.22 11.50 -8.88
CA ARG A 74 13.72 11.73 -10.22
C ARG A 74 14.47 12.89 -10.89
N LYS A 75 14.82 12.72 -12.16
CA LYS A 75 15.35 13.78 -13.04
C LYS A 75 14.51 13.83 -14.31
N GLY A 76 13.76 14.91 -14.49
CA GLY A 76 12.72 14.96 -15.53
C GLY A 76 11.69 13.85 -15.30
N TRP A 77 11.55 12.93 -16.26
CA TRP A 77 10.61 11.81 -16.19
C TRP A 77 11.25 10.49 -15.75
N LEU A 78 12.57 10.49 -15.50
CA LEU A 78 13.32 9.27 -15.24
C LEU A 78 13.68 9.15 -13.76
N PHE A 79 13.53 7.95 -13.22
CA PHE A 79 13.83 7.60 -11.85
C PHE A 79 15.20 6.95 -11.72
N GLY A 80 15.85 7.26 -10.60
CA GLY A 80 17.10 6.65 -10.15
C GLY A 80 17.10 6.51 -8.64
N MET A 81 18.26 6.20 -8.08
CA MET A 81 18.42 5.97 -6.66
C MET A 81 19.79 6.44 -6.17
N LEU A 82 19.84 6.98 -4.96
CA LEU A 82 21.07 7.35 -4.27
C LEU A 82 21.27 6.46 -3.04
N HIS A 83 22.53 6.30 -2.64
CA HIS A 83 22.88 5.95 -1.27
C HIS A 83 22.56 7.10 -0.31
N LEU A 84 22.47 6.82 1.00
CA LEU A 84 22.18 7.86 2.01
C LEU A 84 23.25 8.96 2.08
N ASP A 85 24.48 8.67 1.67
CA ASP A 85 25.57 9.64 1.56
C ASP A 85 25.47 10.55 0.32
N GLY A 86 24.44 10.38 -0.50
CA GLY A 86 24.18 11.17 -1.70
C GLY A 86 24.89 10.67 -2.96
N ARG A 87 25.70 9.62 -2.90
CA ARG A 87 26.31 9.01 -4.11
C ARG A 87 25.25 8.32 -4.95
N VAL A 88 25.35 8.46 -6.27
CA VAL A 88 24.46 7.79 -7.23
C VAL A 88 24.65 6.28 -7.12
N PHE A 89 23.56 5.58 -6.79
CA PHE A 89 23.50 4.12 -6.78
C PHE A 89 22.99 3.62 -8.14
N ILE A 90 21.81 4.10 -8.54
CA ILE A 90 21.20 3.82 -9.85
C ILE A 90 20.99 5.15 -10.56
N LYS A 91 21.52 5.27 -11.79
CA LYS A 91 21.38 6.49 -12.59
C LYS A 91 19.89 6.73 -12.94
N PRO A 92 19.43 7.99 -13.03
CA PRO A 92 18.08 8.28 -13.50
C PRO A 92 17.88 7.96 -14.98
N GLU A 93 17.62 6.69 -15.30
CA GLU A 93 17.46 6.19 -16.67
C GLU A 93 16.20 5.34 -16.88
N TYR A 94 15.43 5.10 -15.81
CA TYR A 94 14.24 4.26 -15.86
C TYR A 94 12.96 5.09 -15.84
N TYR A 95 11.99 4.75 -16.70
CA TYR A 95 10.66 5.35 -16.67
C TYR A 95 9.91 5.01 -15.37
N SER A 96 10.10 3.80 -14.86
CA SER A 96 9.64 3.39 -13.54
C SER A 96 10.77 2.63 -12.84
N LEU A 97 10.92 2.86 -11.54
CA LEU A 97 11.86 2.16 -10.69
C LEU A 97 11.18 1.92 -9.34
N GLY A 98 11.18 0.68 -8.84
CA GLY A 98 10.69 0.32 -7.52
C GLY A 98 11.65 0.73 -6.41
N TYR A 99 11.35 0.31 -5.19
CA TYR A 99 12.36 0.21 -4.14
C TYR A 99 12.86 -1.23 -4.07
N GLU A 100 14.01 -1.43 -3.44
CA GLU A 100 14.49 -2.79 -3.16
C GLU A 100 13.50 -3.49 -2.22
N GLN A 101 12.97 -4.62 -2.67
CA GLN A 101 12.14 -5.52 -1.90
C GLN A 101 12.65 -6.94 -2.15
N GLU A 102 12.97 -7.66 -1.08
CA GLU A 102 13.45 -9.06 -1.16
C GLU A 102 14.66 -9.25 -2.10
N GLY A 103 15.56 -8.27 -2.12
CA GLY A 103 16.76 -8.29 -2.97
C GLY A 103 16.50 -8.06 -4.46
N ARG A 104 15.36 -7.45 -4.81
CA ARG A 104 14.99 -7.09 -6.19
C ARG A 104 14.47 -5.65 -6.27
N ILE A 105 14.78 -4.97 -7.36
CA ILE A 105 14.26 -3.63 -7.68
C ILE A 105 13.54 -3.72 -9.03
N ALA A 106 12.21 -3.61 -9.03
CA ALA A 106 11.45 -3.59 -10.28
C ALA A 106 11.83 -2.35 -11.12
N TYR A 107 11.91 -2.49 -12.43
CA TYR A 107 12.15 -1.35 -13.32
C TYR A 107 11.34 -1.49 -14.61
N CYS A 108 11.12 -0.35 -15.28
CA CYS A 108 10.71 -0.29 -16.68
C CYS A 108 11.48 0.83 -17.38
N GLU A 109 12.06 0.55 -18.55
CA GLU A 109 12.77 1.58 -19.34
C GLU A 109 11.78 2.53 -20.03
N LYS A 110 10.59 2.05 -20.38
CA LYS A 110 9.53 2.81 -21.02
C LYS A 110 8.18 2.48 -20.40
N GLN A 111 7.19 3.34 -20.66
CA GLN A 111 5.83 3.06 -20.25
C GLN A 111 5.37 1.72 -20.84
N TYR A 112 5.06 0.77 -19.96
CA TYR A 112 4.61 -0.59 -20.28
C TYR A 112 5.55 -1.40 -21.19
N ARG A 113 6.86 -1.18 -21.12
CA ARG A 113 7.82 -1.91 -21.98
C ARG A 113 9.22 -2.01 -21.34
N ASN A 114 9.88 -3.12 -21.65
CA ASN A 114 11.25 -3.44 -21.19
C ASN A 114 11.33 -3.36 -19.67
N CYS A 115 10.39 -4.05 -19.02
CA CYS A 115 10.35 -4.16 -17.58
C CYS A 115 11.11 -5.39 -17.11
N GLY A 116 11.65 -5.33 -15.90
CA GLY A 116 12.44 -6.40 -15.30
C GLY A 116 12.80 -6.07 -13.86
N TYR A 117 13.82 -6.76 -13.35
CA TYR A 117 14.30 -6.59 -11.99
C TYR A 117 15.81 -6.45 -11.98
N LEU A 118 16.28 -5.45 -11.24
CA LEU A 118 17.67 -5.33 -10.82
C LEU A 118 17.87 -6.11 -9.51
N ASP A 119 19.09 -6.53 -9.23
CA ASP A 119 19.49 -7.02 -7.91
C ASP A 119 19.86 -5.85 -6.96
N SER A 120 20.30 -6.19 -5.74
CA SER A 120 20.73 -5.22 -4.72
C SER A 120 21.99 -4.41 -5.08
N ASN A 121 22.71 -4.81 -6.13
CA ASN A 121 23.84 -4.06 -6.68
C ASN A 121 23.43 -3.15 -7.85
N GLY A 122 22.15 -3.20 -8.26
CA GLY A 122 21.64 -2.46 -9.40
C GLY A 122 21.90 -3.15 -10.75
N GLU A 123 22.32 -4.41 -10.74
CA GLU A 123 22.58 -5.18 -11.96
C GLU A 123 21.32 -5.89 -12.44
N ARG A 124 21.11 -5.98 -13.76
CA ARG A 124 19.94 -6.66 -14.32
C ARG A 124 19.97 -8.14 -13.95
N LYS A 125 18.90 -8.62 -13.32
CA LYS A 125 18.81 -9.99 -12.81
C LYS A 125 17.74 -10.83 -13.49
N LEU A 126 16.55 -10.27 -13.69
CA LEU A 126 15.40 -10.98 -14.28
C LEU A 126 14.65 -10.09 -15.27
N GLY A 127 14.08 -10.72 -16.30
CA GLY A 127 13.27 -10.02 -17.30
C GLY A 127 14.09 -9.12 -18.21
N GLY A 128 13.51 -7.97 -18.58
CA GLY A 128 14.02 -7.05 -19.60
C GLY A 128 13.15 -7.04 -20.86
N ASP A 129 12.20 -7.96 -20.97
CA ASP A 129 11.25 -8.09 -22.07
C ASP A 129 9.78 -8.11 -21.62
N PHE A 130 9.53 -8.03 -20.30
CA PHE A 130 8.20 -7.83 -19.75
C PHE A 130 7.62 -6.47 -20.17
N THR A 131 6.30 -6.40 -20.23
CA THR A 131 5.56 -5.15 -20.41
C THR A 131 5.20 -4.52 -19.08
N GLN A 132 5.07 -5.30 -18.00
CA GLN A 132 4.85 -4.82 -16.64
C GLN A 132 5.58 -5.70 -15.63
N ALA A 133 6.04 -5.10 -14.54
CA ALA A 133 6.67 -5.79 -13.41
C ALA A 133 6.29 -5.07 -12.10
N ASP A 134 5.55 -5.76 -11.24
CA ASP A 134 5.24 -5.27 -9.88
C ASP A 134 6.44 -5.54 -8.95
N ASP A 135 6.53 -4.80 -7.84
CA ASP A 135 7.53 -5.06 -6.80
C ASP A 135 7.34 -6.47 -6.21
N PHE A 136 8.45 -7.16 -5.89
CA PHE A 136 8.41 -8.40 -5.13
C PHE A 136 7.82 -8.17 -3.74
N LYS A 137 6.89 -9.05 -3.35
CA LYS A 137 6.31 -9.12 -2.01
C LYS A 137 5.97 -10.55 -1.68
N TYR A 138 6.31 -10.96 -0.47
CA TYR A 138 6.06 -12.29 0.07
C TYR A 138 6.58 -13.39 -0.88
N GLY A 139 7.79 -13.25 -1.41
CA GLY A 139 8.44 -14.25 -2.27
C GLY A 139 8.00 -14.28 -3.74
N ALA A 140 7.08 -13.38 -4.14
CA ALA A 140 6.53 -13.39 -5.49
C ALA A 140 6.29 -11.99 -6.07
N ALA A 141 6.20 -11.92 -7.40
CA ALA A 141 5.82 -10.72 -8.11
C ALA A 141 4.93 -11.05 -9.30
N LYS A 142 4.03 -10.13 -9.65
CA LYS A 142 3.22 -10.21 -10.86
C LYS A 142 3.95 -9.52 -12.01
N VAL A 143 4.07 -10.20 -13.13
CA VAL A 143 4.63 -9.67 -14.38
C VAL A 143 3.64 -9.85 -15.53
N ARG A 144 3.78 -9.03 -16.58
CA ARG A 144 3.08 -9.24 -17.86
C ARG A 144 4.08 -9.41 -18.99
N ASN A 145 3.83 -10.36 -19.87
CA ASN A 145 4.63 -10.56 -21.08
C ASN A 145 4.13 -9.68 -22.25
N LYS A 146 4.72 -9.85 -23.44
CA LYS A 146 4.35 -9.10 -24.65
C LYS A 146 2.99 -9.51 -25.25
N GLU A 147 2.47 -10.67 -24.86
CA GLU A 147 1.15 -11.18 -25.24
C GLU A 147 0.06 -10.73 -24.25
N ASP A 148 0.39 -9.79 -23.34
CA ASP A 148 -0.47 -9.29 -22.28
C ASP A 148 -0.93 -10.37 -21.26
N GLN A 149 -0.22 -11.49 -21.21
CA GLN A 149 -0.49 -12.53 -20.22
C GLN A 149 0.18 -12.18 -18.90
N ALA A 150 -0.62 -12.14 -17.83
CA ALA A 150 -0.15 -11.93 -16.47
C ALA A 150 0.28 -13.26 -15.84
N THR A 151 1.40 -13.27 -15.11
CA THR A 151 1.90 -14.44 -14.40
C THR A 151 2.55 -14.03 -13.09
N LEU A 152 2.42 -14.88 -12.07
CA LEU A 152 3.21 -14.75 -10.84
C LEU A 152 4.54 -15.48 -11.00
N ILE A 153 5.64 -14.80 -10.68
CA ILE A 153 6.97 -15.38 -10.68
C ILE A 153 7.58 -15.34 -9.27
N ASN A 154 8.43 -16.32 -8.97
CA ASN A 154 9.26 -16.33 -7.77
C ASN A 154 10.55 -15.51 -7.97
N LEU A 155 11.41 -15.45 -6.95
CA LEU A 155 12.67 -14.70 -6.98
C LEU A 155 13.70 -15.21 -8.01
N GLU A 156 13.52 -16.43 -8.53
CA GLU A 156 14.31 -17.00 -9.62
C GLU A 156 13.67 -16.76 -11.01
N GLY A 157 12.51 -16.10 -11.07
CA GLY A 157 11.74 -15.87 -12.30
C GLY A 157 10.90 -17.06 -12.75
N LYS A 158 10.76 -18.10 -11.93
CA LYS A 158 9.94 -19.27 -12.24
C LYS A 158 8.46 -18.99 -11.97
N PRO A 159 7.54 -19.37 -12.86
CA PRO A 159 6.10 -19.26 -12.63
C PRO A 159 5.64 -20.02 -11.37
N ILE A 160 4.78 -19.40 -10.57
CA ILE A 160 4.25 -19.95 -9.30
C ILE A 160 2.88 -20.64 -9.49
N LEU A 161 2.12 -20.25 -10.52
CA LEU A 161 0.79 -20.82 -10.78
C LEU A 161 0.81 -21.79 -11.97
N PRO A 162 0.03 -22.89 -11.92
CA PRO A 162 -0.16 -23.76 -13.07
C PRO A 162 -0.77 -23.00 -14.25
N THR A 163 -0.46 -23.45 -15.48
CA THR A 163 -1.06 -22.94 -16.70
C THR A 163 -2.59 -23.10 -16.69
N GLY A 164 -3.34 -22.02 -16.98
CA GLY A 164 -4.80 -22.04 -17.09
C GLY A 164 -5.56 -21.20 -16.05
N TYR A 165 -4.86 -20.57 -15.10
CA TYR A 165 -5.44 -19.61 -14.15
C TYR A 165 -5.07 -18.18 -14.55
N GLU A 166 -5.99 -17.23 -14.33
CA GLU A 166 -5.63 -15.81 -14.33
C GLU A 166 -4.74 -15.52 -13.11
N ALA A 167 -3.68 -14.72 -13.31
CA ALA A 167 -2.85 -14.29 -12.20
C ALA A 167 -3.70 -13.48 -11.19
N PRO A 168 -3.56 -13.75 -9.87
CA PRO A 168 -4.30 -13.02 -8.86
C PRO A 168 -3.94 -11.54 -8.92
N CYS A 169 -4.92 -10.70 -8.58
CA CYS A 169 -4.71 -9.26 -8.56
C CYS A 169 -3.69 -8.82 -7.51
N GLY A 170 -3.62 -9.51 -6.37
CA GLY A 170 -2.68 -9.25 -5.29
C GLY A 170 -2.21 -10.53 -4.61
N ILE A 171 -0.98 -10.49 -4.11
CA ILE A 171 -0.36 -11.55 -3.31
C ILE A 171 -0.35 -11.03 -1.87
N GLY A 172 -1.13 -11.67 -1.00
CA GLY A 172 -1.10 -11.37 0.44
C GLY A 172 0.15 -11.96 1.10
N GLU A 173 0.21 -11.92 2.44
CA GLU A 173 1.27 -12.53 3.26
C GLU A 173 1.37 -14.06 3.05
N GLY A 174 2.01 -14.49 1.95
CA GLY A 174 2.20 -15.89 1.56
C GLY A 174 0.97 -16.61 0.99
N LEU A 175 -0.24 -16.24 1.42
CA LEU A 175 -1.50 -16.76 0.90
C LEU A 175 -2.20 -15.73 0.01
N PHE A 176 -2.74 -16.19 -1.11
CA PHE A 176 -3.46 -15.33 -2.05
C PHE A 176 -4.72 -16.00 -2.64
N PRO A 177 -5.82 -15.24 -2.82
CA PRO A 177 -7.08 -15.78 -3.33
C PRO A 177 -7.05 -15.90 -4.85
N VAL A 178 -7.54 -17.03 -5.37
CA VAL A 178 -7.70 -17.32 -6.79
C VAL A 178 -9.12 -17.85 -7.03
N ILE A 179 -9.74 -17.39 -8.12
CA ILE A 179 -11.05 -17.89 -8.57
C ILE A 179 -10.80 -19.11 -9.48
N SER A 180 -11.24 -20.29 -9.05
CA SER A 180 -10.97 -21.53 -9.80
C SER A 180 -12.14 -22.53 -9.78
N GLY A 181 -12.03 -23.54 -10.67
CA GLY A 181 -12.99 -24.63 -10.77
C GLY A 181 -14.29 -24.29 -11.53
N PRO A 182 -15.16 -25.29 -11.77
CA PRO A 182 -16.38 -25.12 -12.56
C PRO A 182 -17.39 -24.17 -11.92
N ASN A 183 -17.37 -24.06 -10.59
CA ASN A 183 -18.26 -23.19 -9.82
C ASN A 183 -17.64 -21.83 -9.49
N LYS A 184 -16.46 -21.51 -10.06
CA LYS A 184 -15.72 -20.26 -9.84
C LYS A 184 -15.63 -19.88 -8.36
N LYS A 185 -15.33 -20.86 -7.50
CA LYS A 185 -15.15 -20.61 -6.07
C LYS A 185 -13.81 -19.92 -5.84
N ILE A 186 -13.74 -19.11 -4.78
CA ILE A 186 -12.47 -18.55 -4.33
C ILE A 186 -11.77 -19.59 -3.46
N HIS A 187 -10.53 -19.89 -3.79
CA HIS A 187 -9.63 -20.70 -2.97
C HIS A 187 -8.39 -19.89 -2.66
N TYR A 188 -7.81 -20.11 -1.49
CA TYR A 188 -6.52 -19.52 -1.18
C TYR A 188 -5.40 -20.47 -1.56
N TYR A 189 -4.43 -19.97 -2.29
CA TYR A 189 -3.22 -20.71 -2.65
C TYR A 189 -2.04 -20.14 -1.87
N SER A 190 -1.14 -21.03 -1.49
CA SER A 190 0.21 -20.67 -1.08
C SER A 190 1.16 -20.70 -2.28
N LEU A 191 2.34 -20.10 -2.13
CA LEU A 191 3.35 -20.03 -3.19
C LEU A 191 3.87 -21.40 -3.66
N ASP A 192 3.69 -22.46 -2.86
CA ASP A 192 4.07 -23.83 -3.27
C ASP A 192 2.96 -24.54 -4.07
N GLY A 193 1.86 -23.84 -4.35
CA GLY A 193 0.72 -24.34 -5.11
C GLY A 193 -0.32 -25.09 -4.29
N LYS A 194 -0.12 -25.27 -2.97
CA LYS A 194 -1.16 -25.88 -2.11
C LYS A 194 -2.31 -24.91 -1.92
N SER A 195 -3.52 -25.40 -2.13
CA SER A 195 -4.76 -24.67 -1.87
C SER A 195 -5.35 -25.01 -0.50
N LYS A 196 -6.11 -24.07 0.04
CA LYS A 196 -6.94 -24.24 1.23
C LYS A 196 -8.34 -23.68 0.95
N ASP A 197 -9.33 -24.47 1.33
CA ASP A 197 -10.73 -24.09 1.19
C ASP A 197 -11.16 -23.12 2.29
N LEU A 198 -12.08 -22.23 1.93
CA LEU A 198 -12.70 -21.30 2.85
C LEU A 198 -13.70 -22.02 3.77
N PRO A 199 -13.88 -21.52 5.02
CA PRO A 199 -14.99 -21.91 5.87
C PRO A 199 -16.34 -21.83 5.15
N SER A 200 -17.25 -22.73 5.51
CA SER A 200 -18.57 -22.83 4.85
C SER A 200 -19.35 -21.51 4.90
N GLY A 201 -19.96 -21.15 3.77
CA GLY A 201 -20.78 -19.95 3.60
C GLY A 201 -20.00 -18.69 3.24
N ILE A 202 -18.67 -18.66 3.39
CA ILE A 202 -17.86 -17.52 2.93
C ILE A 202 -17.84 -17.50 1.41
N ARG A 203 -18.19 -16.35 0.82
CA ARG A 203 -18.31 -16.20 -0.63
C ARG A 203 -17.29 -15.23 -1.23
N LEU A 204 -16.85 -14.26 -0.45
CA LEU A 204 -15.93 -13.20 -0.85
C LEU A 204 -14.87 -13.01 0.23
N VAL A 205 -13.66 -12.67 -0.17
CA VAL A 205 -12.51 -12.44 0.71
C VAL A 205 -11.60 -11.35 0.14
N SER A 206 -10.87 -10.64 1.00
CA SER A 206 -9.72 -9.83 0.58
C SER A 206 -8.48 -10.71 0.40
N VAL A 207 -7.31 -10.12 0.15
CA VAL A 207 -6.01 -10.78 0.41
C VAL A 207 -5.67 -10.72 1.91
N PHE A 208 -4.73 -11.54 2.36
CA PHE A 208 -4.15 -11.41 3.71
C PHE A 208 -3.25 -10.17 3.83
N SER A 209 -3.42 -9.45 4.94
CA SER A 209 -2.57 -8.33 5.36
C SER A 209 -2.52 -8.33 6.89
N GLU A 210 -1.33 -8.27 7.47
CA GLU A 210 -1.06 -8.39 8.91
C GLU A 210 -1.72 -9.63 9.54
N GLY A 211 -1.63 -10.76 8.83
CA GLY A 211 -2.18 -12.07 9.23
C GLY A 211 -3.71 -12.17 9.16
N LEU A 212 -4.39 -11.18 8.59
CA LEU A 212 -5.85 -11.05 8.57
C LEU A 212 -6.40 -10.88 7.16
N SER A 213 -7.52 -11.54 6.88
CA SER A 213 -8.31 -11.35 5.65
C SER A 213 -9.74 -11.01 6.02
N PHE A 214 -10.28 -9.97 5.38
CA PHE A 214 -11.72 -9.74 5.42
C PHE A 214 -12.43 -10.85 4.68
N PHE A 215 -13.63 -11.18 5.13
CA PHE A 215 -14.53 -12.08 4.45
C PHE A 215 -15.96 -11.54 4.47
N PHE A 216 -16.75 -12.02 3.53
CA PHE A 216 -18.20 -11.84 3.51
C PHE A 216 -18.90 -13.18 3.43
N LYS A 217 -19.94 -13.31 4.26
CA LYS A 217 -20.75 -14.51 4.42
C LYS A 217 -22.21 -14.09 4.58
N ASP A 218 -23.03 -14.33 3.56
CA ASP A 218 -24.45 -13.96 3.56
C ASP A 218 -24.69 -12.49 4.00
N ARG A 219 -25.28 -12.25 5.18
CA ARG A 219 -25.52 -10.92 5.78
C ARG A 219 -24.53 -10.54 6.88
N SER A 220 -23.36 -11.16 6.89
CA SER A 220 -22.28 -10.81 7.79
C SER A 220 -21.00 -10.53 7.03
N PHE A 221 -20.16 -9.72 7.67
CA PHE A 221 -18.78 -9.54 7.30
C PHE A 221 -17.92 -9.74 8.53
N GLY A 222 -16.68 -10.11 8.30
CA GLY A 222 -15.78 -10.43 9.39
C GLY A 222 -14.35 -10.48 8.94
N VAL A 223 -13.52 -10.97 9.83
CA VAL A 223 -12.12 -11.21 9.58
C VAL A 223 -11.76 -12.61 10.02
N LEU A 224 -10.95 -13.28 9.20
CA LEU A 224 -10.35 -14.57 9.51
C LEU A 224 -8.83 -14.45 9.53
N ASN A 225 -8.18 -15.33 10.30
CA ASN A 225 -6.73 -15.43 10.35
C ASN A 225 -6.19 -16.41 9.28
N GLU A 226 -4.87 -16.54 9.17
CA GLU A 226 -4.21 -17.46 8.21
C GLU A 226 -4.51 -18.95 8.45
N LYS A 227 -5.00 -19.30 9.64
CA LYS A 227 -5.52 -20.64 9.94
C LYS A 227 -6.96 -20.82 9.44
N PHE A 228 -7.57 -19.78 8.89
CA PHE A 228 -8.96 -19.71 8.44
C PHE A 228 -9.97 -19.81 9.59
N GLU A 229 -9.53 -19.44 10.79
CA GLU A 229 -10.39 -19.29 11.95
C GLU A 229 -11.01 -17.89 11.92
N ILE A 230 -12.33 -17.80 12.14
CA ILE A 230 -13.04 -16.53 12.22
C ILE A 230 -12.62 -15.84 13.51
N VAL A 231 -11.99 -14.67 13.38
CA VAL A 231 -11.57 -13.81 14.51
C VAL A 231 -12.79 -13.07 15.07
N TRP A 232 -13.61 -12.52 14.18
CA TRP A 232 -14.90 -11.93 14.50
C TRP A 232 -15.80 -11.90 13.27
N GLU A 233 -17.10 -11.88 13.50
CA GLU A 233 -18.15 -11.80 12.49
C GLU A 233 -19.24 -10.87 13.02
N LYS A 234 -19.65 -9.87 12.24
CA LYS A 234 -20.70 -8.92 12.61
C LYS A 234 -21.79 -8.89 11.53
N PRO A 235 -23.07 -8.76 11.93
CA PRO A 235 -24.13 -8.52 10.97
C PRO A 235 -23.86 -7.19 10.26
N PHE A 236 -24.24 -7.07 8.99
CA PHE A 236 -24.25 -5.79 8.28
C PHE A 236 -25.28 -4.84 8.91
N PRO A 237 -24.89 -3.67 9.43
CA PRO A 237 -25.80 -2.55 9.60
C PRO A 237 -25.62 -1.61 8.39
N ASP A 238 -26.59 -1.58 7.47
CA ASP A 238 -26.77 -0.50 6.48
C ASP A 238 -25.55 -0.03 5.68
N LEU A 239 -24.71 -0.95 5.17
CA LEU A 239 -23.72 -0.70 4.11
C LEU A 239 -24.36 -0.80 2.70
N ASN A 240 -25.03 0.24 2.17
CA ASN A 240 -25.72 0.16 0.87
C ASN A 240 -24.83 -0.07 -0.38
N LYS A 241 -25.53 -0.55 -1.43
CA LYS A 241 -25.30 -0.49 -2.89
C LYS A 241 -24.06 -1.13 -3.51
N LEU A 242 -22.95 -1.30 -2.79
CA LEU A 242 -21.84 -2.13 -3.31
C LEU A 242 -22.11 -3.63 -3.12
N PHE A 243 -23.02 -3.99 -2.22
CA PHE A 243 -23.34 -5.38 -1.90
C PHE A 243 -24.84 -5.53 -1.60
N ILE A 244 -25.68 -5.50 -2.64
CA ILE A 244 -27.07 -5.96 -2.54
C ILE A 244 -27.02 -7.49 -2.54
N TYR A 245 -26.85 -8.11 -1.37
CA TYR A 245 -26.98 -9.57 -1.23
C TYR A 245 -28.15 -9.97 -0.32
N GLU A 246 -29.23 -9.19 -0.33
CA GLU A 246 -30.54 -9.83 -0.18
C GLU A 246 -30.89 -10.49 -1.51
N HIS A 247 -30.64 -11.80 -1.60
CA HIS A 247 -31.11 -12.70 -2.68
C HIS A 247 -30.43 -12.63 -4.07
N THR A 248 -29.36 -11.86 -4.27
CA THR A 248 -28.62 -11.87 -5.56
C THR A 248 -27.45 -12.88 -5.56
N PRO A 249 -27.27 -13.71 -6.62
CA PRO A 249 -26.10 -14.56 -6.77
C PRO A 249 -24.80 -13.74 -6.81
N VAL A 250 -23.75 -14.22 -6.15
CA VAL A 250 -22.40 -13.63 -6.26
C VAL A 250 -21.89 -13.84 -7.68
N THR A 251 -21.66 -12.76 -8.41
CA THR A 251 -21.18 -12.79 -9.80
C THR A 251 -19.67 -12.99 -9.86
N ASP A 252 -19.14 -13.36 -11.04
CA ASP A 252 -17.68 -13.41 -11.25
C ASP A 252 -17.04 -12.03 -11.08
N GLY A 253 -17.75 -10.97 -11.49
CA GLY A 253 -17.33 -9.58 -11.28
C GLY A 253 -17.19 -9.25 -9.80
N ASP A 254 -18.09 -9.72 -8.94
CA ASP A 254 -18.02 -9.49 -7.50
C ASP A 254 -16.83 -10.20 -6.86
N ARG A 255 -16.58 -11.45 -7.26
CA ARG A 255 -15.40 -12.22 -6.80
C ARG A 255 -14.12 -11.51 -7.19
N GLN A 256 -14.02 -11.07 -8.45
CA GLN A 256 -12.87 -10.34 -8.95
C GLN A 256 -12.73 -9.00 -8.21
N TYR A 257 -13.82 -8.27 -7.99
CA TYR A 257 -13.79 -7.03 -7.24
C TYR A 257 -13.28 -7.22 -5.80
N SER A 258 -13.77 -8.25 -5.12
CA SER A 258 -13.36 -8.57 -3.76
C SER A 258 -11.86 -8.86 -3.64
N ILE A 259 -11.29 -9.65 -4.55
CA ILE A 259 -9.86 -10.01 -4.49
C ILE A 259 -8.93 -8.90 -5.01
N CYS A 260 -9.41 -8.04 -5.92
CA CYS A 260 -8.58 -7.05 -6.61
C CYS A 260 -8.64 -5.66 -5.99
N TYR A 261 -9.82 -5.25 -5.52
CA TYR A 261 -10.10 -3.85 -5.20
C TYR A 261 -10.61 -3.63 -3.79
N SER A 262 -10.91 -4.69 -3.02
CA SER A 262 -11.40 -4.54 -1.65
C SER A 262 -10.26 -4.10 -0.72
N PRO A 263 -10.19 -2.80 -0.35
CA PRO A 263 -8.98 -2.20 0.19
C PRO A 263 -8.96 -2.24 1.72
N ASN A 264 -9.83 -3.05 2.34
CA ASN A 264 -9.91 -3.25 3.78
C ASN A 264 -8.67 -3.97 4.35
N GLN A 265 -7.49 -3.78 3.76
CA GLN A 265 -6.27 -4.37 4.28
C GLN A 265 -5.89 -3.68 5.59
N TYR A 266 -5.55 -4.49 6.57
CA TYR A 266 -4.92 -3.99 7.79
C TYR A 266 -3.56 -3.40 7.44
N ARG A 267 -3.34 -2.16 7.89
CA ARG A 267 -2.05 -1.49 7.80
C ARG A 267 -1.79 -0.70 9.08
N SER A 268 -0.67 -0.97 9.72
CA SER A 268 -0.31 -0.50 11.06
C SER A 268 -1.37 -0.82 12.13
N GLY A 269 -2.00 -1.99 12.04
CA GLY A 269 -2.99 -2.50 12.99
C GLY A 269 -4.41 -1.98 12.80
N PHE A 270 -4.70 -1.21 11.74
CA PHE A 270 -6.06 -0.75 11.42
C PHE A 270 -6.41 -1.03 9.97
N ALA A 271 -7.62 -1.54 9.74
CA ALA A 271 -8.22 -1.57 8.42
C ALA A 271 -9.06 -0.31 8.23
N PHE A 272 -9.02 0.30 7.04
CA PHE A 272 -10.01 1.33 6.70
C PHE A 272 -11.19 0.65 5.98
N VAL A 273 -12.40 0.95 6.40
CA VAL A 273 -13.63 0.30 5.90
C VAL A 273 -14.61 1.36 5.47
N ARG A 274 -15.22 1.18 4.30
CA ARG A 274 -16.25 2.10 3.81
C ARG A 274 -17.62 1.77 4.42
N GLN A 275 -18.23 2.75 5.08
CA GLN A 275 -19.58 2.73 5.62
C GLN A 275 -20.59 3.47 4.74
N ASN A 276 -21.87 3.13 4.73
CA ASN A 276 -22.87 3.89 3.96
C ASN A 276 -23.65 4.88 4.86
N GLU A 277 -22.91 5.80 5.47
CA GLU A 277 -23.47 6.91 6.23
C GLU A 277 -22.92 8.23 5.66
N PRO A 278 -23.63 8.89 4.73
CA PRO A 278 -23.20 10.20 4.27
C PRO A 278 -23.24 11.23 5.42
N PRO A 279 -22.29 12.19 5.46
CA PRO A 279 -21.19 12.38 4.52
C PRO A 279 -19.93 11.54 4.84
N HIS A 280 -19.89 10.88 6.01
CA HIS A 280 -18.72 10.24 6.59
C HIS A 280 -18.73 8.73 6.38
N HIS A 281 -18.23 8.31 5.23
CA HIS A 281 -18.35 6.94 4.75
C HIS A 281 -17.09 6.10 4.98
N ILE A 282 -16.11 6.53 5.78
CA ILE A 282 -14.90 5.74 6.09
C ILE A 282 -14.65 5.66 7.60
N VAL A 283 -14.43 4.46 8.12
CA VAL A 283 -14.00 4.24 9.51
C VAL A 283 -12.73 3.41 9.56
N PHE A 284 -12.03 3.45 10.68
CA PHE A 284 -10.92 2.54 10.96
C PHE A 284 -11.37 1.47 11.94
N LEU A 285 -11.11 0.20 11.63
CA LEU A 285 -11.39 -0.93 12.50
C LEU A 285 -10.10 -1.54 13.02
N ASP A 286 -10.06 -1.83 14.32
CA ASP A 286 -9.01 -2.64 14.93
C ASP A 286 -9.14 -4.13 14.51
N PRO A 287 -8.17 -5.00 14.87
CA PRO A 287 -8.23 -6.43 14.55
C PRO A 287 -9.42 -7.19 15.17
N LYS A 288 -10.10 -6.60 16.16
CA LYS A 288 -11.29 -7.15 16.82
C LYS A 288 -12.60 -6.57 16.23
N GLY A 289 -12.49 -5.71 15.20
CA GLY A 289 -13.62 -5.08 14.54
C GLY A 289 -14.21 -3.90 15.31
N ASN A 290 -13.50 -3.34 16.28
CA ASN A 290 -13.94 -2.13 16.98
C ASN A 290 -13.55 -0.90 16.17
N GLN A 291 -14.47 0.06 16.08
CA GLN A 291 -14.20 1.33 15.43
C GLN A 291 -13.24 2.17 16.27
N LEU A 292 -12.26 2.77 15.59
CA LEU A 292 -11.37 3.76 16.16
C LEU A 292 -12.03 5.14 16.10
N GLY A 293 -12.24 5.75 17.27
CA GLY A 293 -12.95 7.02 17.39
C GLY A 293 -14.47 6.86 17.34
N THR A 294 -15.20 7.99 17.31
CA THR A 294 -16.67 8.00 17.42
C THR A 294 -17.40 8.39 16.14
N PHE A 295 -16.70 8.88 15.11
CA PHE A 295 -17.26 9.32 13.84
C PHE A 295 -16.41 8.80 12.67
N GLY A 296 -17.01 8.70 11.49
CA GLY A 296 -16.30 8.37 10.25
C GLY A 296 -15.68 9.60 9.56
N PHE A 297 -15.08 9.38 8.40
CA PHE A 297 -14.39 10.37 7.58
C PHE A 297 -14.95 10.38 6.15
N MET A 298 -14.82 11.52 5.45
CA MET A 298 -15.17 11.60 4.03
C MET A 298 -14.17 10.84 3.16
N ASP A 299 -12.90 10.86 3.52
CA ASP A 299 -11.84 10.06 2.92
C ASP A 299 -10.72 9.83 3.93
N ALA A 300 -9.87 8.83 3.70
CA ALA A 300 -8.75 8.55 4.58
C ALA A 300 -7.61 7.81 3.88
N GLN A 301 -6.39 8.12 4.28
CA GLN A 301 -5.22 7.29 4.00
C GLN A 301 -5.08 6.21 5.08
N HIS A 302 -4.53 5.06 4.72
CA HIS A 302 -4.15 4.06 5.72
C HIS A 302 -3.23 4.65 6.79
N PHE A 303 -3.25 4.05 7.99
CA PHE A 303 -2.25 4.34 8.99
C PHE A 303 -0.84 4.03 8.47
N GLN A 304 0.05 5.00 8.65
CA GLN A 304 1.48 4.87 8.46
C GLN A 304 2.16 5.07 9.81
N GLY A 305 2.57 3.97 10.44
CA GLY A 305 3.00 4.00 11.83
C GLY A 305 1.86 4.43 12.74
N ASN A 306 2.02 5.56 13.43
CA ASN A 306 1.08 6.01 14.46
C ASN A 306 0.00 6.99 13.97
N PHE A 307 -0.01 7.33 12.68
CA PHE A 307 -0.89 8.36 12.13
C PHE A 307 -1.59 7.96 10.84
N ALA A 308 -2.77 8.52 10.62
CA ALA A 308 -3.47 8.53 9.34
C ALA A 308 -3.87 9.97 8.96
N LYS A 309 -3.79 10.30 7.68
CA LYS A 309 -4.38 11.55 7.15
C LYS A 309 -5.85 11.27 6.81
N VAL A 310 -6.73 12.14 7.27
CA VAL A 310 -8.19 11.98 7.09
C VAL A 310 -8.80 13.26 6.52
N GLU A 311 -9.81 13.11 5.68
CA GLU A 311 -10.67 14.18 5.22
C GLU A 311 -11.93 14.21 6.12
N ILE A 312 -12.09 15.30 6.85
CA ILE A 312 -13.20 15.49 7.80
C ILE A 312 -14.38 16.13 7.05
N THR A 313 -14.10 17.18 6.27
CA THR A 313 -15.05 17.79 5.36
C THR A 313 -14.35 18.08 4.02
N LYS A 314 -15.11 18.46 2.99
CA LYS A 314 -14.59 18.76 1.63
C LYS A 314 -13.36 19.70 1.59
N ASP A 315 -13.24 20.59 2.57
CA ASP A 315 -12.16 21.58 2.65
C ASP A 315 -11.32 21.45 3.94
N GLN A 316 -11.57 20.46 4.78
CA GLN A 316 -10.90 20.27 6.06
C GLN A 316 -10.34 18.86 6.22
N PHE A 317 -9.04 18.79 6.46
CA PHE A 317 -8.29 17.58 6.71
C PHE A 317 -7.81 17.54 8.16
N GLY A 318 -7.41 16.35 8.60
CA GLY A 318 -6.81 16.16 9.90
C GLY A 318 -5.79 15.03 9.94
N ILE A 319 -5.00 15.03 11.01
CA ILE A 319 -4.13 13.92 11.37
C ILE A 319 -4.78 13.16 12.53
N LEU A 320 -5.15 11.91 12.25
CA LEU A 320 -5.71 10.98 13.21
C LEU A 320 -4.58 10.18 13.88
N ASN A 321 -4.58 10.08 15.21
CA ASN A 321 -3.65 9.23 15.95
C ASN A 321 -4.28 7.86 16.32
N ARG A 322 -3.48 6.95 16.89
CA ARG A 322 -3.94 5.59 17.28
C ARG A 322 -4.97 5.55 18.41
N SER A 323 -5.22 6.67 19.10
CA SER A 323 -6.31 6.79 20.08
C SER A 323 -7.65 7.22 19.46
N GLY A 324 -7.66 7.49 18.15
CA GLY A 324 -8.85 7.98 17.44
C GLY A 324 -9.09 9.47 17.60
N ARG A 325 -8.07 10.24 18.01
CA ARG A 325 -8.15 11.70 18.17
C ARG A 325 -7.54 12.40 16.97
N ILE A 326 -8.18 13.48 16.53
CA ILE A 326 -7.60 14.42 15.56
C ILE A 326 -6.67 15.35 16.30
N ILE A 327 -5.37 15.20 16.07
CA ILE A 327 -4.31 15.95 16.78
C ILE A 327 -3.84 17.20 16.01
N TYR A 328 -4.19 17.30 14.72
CA TYR A 328 -3.89 18.45 13.89
C TYR A 328 -4.97 18.59 12.81
N LYS A 329 -5.35 19.82 12.47
CA LYS A 329 -6.31 20.13 11.40
C LYS A 329 -5.70 21.15 10.45
N TYR A 330 -5.98 20.99 9.17
CA TYR A 330 -5.53 21.90 8.11
C TYR A 330 -6.55 21.95 6.99
N SER A 331 -6.50 23.01 6.19
CA SER A 331 -7.39 23.21 5.05
C SER A 331 -6.74 22.75 3.75
N ARG A 332 -7.54 22.59 2.70
CA ARG A 332 -7.04 22.28 1.35
C ARG A 332 -6.09 23.33 0.78
N ARG A 333 -6.13 24.56 1.31
CA ARG A 333 -5.34 25.70 0.82
C ARG A 333 -3.99 25.85 1.53
N ASP A 334 -3.73 25.02 2.54
CA ASP A 334 -2.49 25.03 3.33
C ASP A 334 -1.39 24.13 2.76
#